data_AF-A0A968J2W7-F1
#
_entry.id   AF-A0A968J2W7-F1
#
_cell.length_a   1.000
_cell.length_b   1.000
_cell.length_c   1.000
_cell.angle_alpha   90.00
_cell.angle_beta   90.00
_cell.angle_gamma   90.00
#
_symmetry.space_group_name_H-M   'P 1'
#
loop_
_entity.id
_entity.type
_entity.pdbx_description
1 polymer ?
#
loop_
_entity_poly.entity_id
_entity_poly.type
_entity_poly.pdbx_seq_one_letter_code
_entity_poly.pdbx_strand_id
1 'polypeptide(L)'
;MKFMLPIRFCFYKATSGIKRHLAVDTLGFPFFTHCTPANVSDDAGLIEMLTLHIGYFKAKPVNIPKITILLDHGYHIKTLVTGLEKVYPQILTKIRF
;
A
#
# COMPACT_ATOMS: atom_id res chain seq x y z
N MET A 1 -9.68 -29.08 20.43
CA MET A 1 -9.94 -28.36 19.16
C MET A 1 -8.69 -27.53 18.85
N LYS A 2 -7.81 -28.00 17.96
CA LYS A 2 -6.56 -27.31 17.60
C LYS A 2 -6.86 -26.29 16.51
N PHE A 3 -6.83 -25.00 16.84
CA PHE A 3 -6.74 -23.94 15.84
C PHE A 3 -5.33 -23.98 15.25
N MET A 4 -5.17 -24.67 14.12
CA MET A 4 -3.96 -24.60 13.32
C MET A 4 -4.13 -23.43 12.37
N LEU A 5 -3.59 -22.27 12.73
CA LEU A 5 -3.40 -21.17 11.77
C LEU A 5 -2.46 -21.69 10.67
N PRO A 6 -2.86 -21.72 9.39
CA PRO A 6 -1.99 -22.16 8.31
C PRO A 6 -1.01 -21.03 7.94
N ILE A 7 -0.17 -20.63 8.90
CA ILE A 7 0.89 -19.65 8.65
C ILE A 7 2.05 -20.41 8.03
N ARG A 8 2.20 -20.28 6.70
CA ARG A 8 3.33 -20.81 5.96
C ARG A 8 4.48 -19.80 5.99
N PHE A 9 5.51 -20.06 6.78
CA PHE A 9 6.77 -19.32 6.69
C PHE A 9 7.57 -19.83 5.48
N CYS A 10 7.79 -18.94 4.50
CA CYS A 10 8.72 -19.21 3.42
C CYS A 10 10.12 -18.72 3.83
N PHE A 11 11.00 -19.64 4.20
CA PHE A 11 12.36 -19.36 4.68
C PHE A 11 13.36 -19.03 3.56
N TYR A 12 12.92 -19.04 2.30
CA TYR A 12 13.80 -18.94 1.13
C TYR A 12 13.37 -17.78 0.21
N LYS A 13 14.31 -16.88 -0.09
CA LYS A 13 14.15 -15.75 -1.02
C LYS A 13 14.18 -16.26 -2.49
N ALA A 14 13.32 -17.23 -2.86
CA ALA A 14 13.15 -17.79 -4.23
C ALA A 14 12.21 -16.93 -5.07
N THR A 15 12.31 -15.62 -4.97
CA THR A 15 11.62 -14.77 -5.95
C THR A 15 12.63 -13.79 -6.48
N SER A 16 13.65 -14.31 -7.16
CA SER A 16 14.43 -13.53 -8.11
C SER A 16 13.44 -12.98 -9.14
N GLY A 17 12.94 -11.77 -8.91
CA GLY A 17 11.95 -11.17 -9.79
C GLY A 17 10.65 -10.71 -9.16
N ILE A 18 10.42 -10.77 -7.83
CA ILE A 18 9.20 -10.21 -7.22
C ILE A 18 9.53 -9.24 -6.09
N LYS A 19 8.92 -8.06 -6.13
CA LYS A 19 8.86 -7.05 -5.06
C LYS A 19 7.46 -7.06 -4.45
N ARG A 20 7.39 -6.72 -3.16
CA ARG A 20 6.12 -6.65 -2.42
C ARG A 20 5.98 -5.24 -1.86
N HIS A 21 4.81 -4.66 -2.04
CA HIS A 21 4.40 -3.37 -1.49
C HIS A 21 3.36 -3.66 -0.42
N LEU A 22 3.61 -3.13 0.77
CA LEU A 22 2.78 -3.38 1.94
C LEU A 22 2.32 -2.05 2.53
N ALA A 23 1.02 -1.98 2.77
CA ALA A 23 0.39 -0.93 3.55
C ALA A 23 -0.17 -1.54 4.83
N VAL A 24 0.27 -1.06 6.00
CA VAL A 24 -0.17 -1.55 7.32
C VAL A 24 -0.73 -0.42 8.16
N ASP A 25 -1.52 -0.73 9.17
CA ASP A 25 -1.91 0.23 10.19
C ASP A 25 -0.83 0.41 11.26
N THR A 26 -1.10 1.26 12.25
CA THR A 26 -0.19 1.51 13.39
C THR A 26 -0.05 0.31 14.34
N LEU A 27 -0.92 -0.68 14.26
CA LEU A 27 -0.85 -1.93 15.03
C LEU A 27 -0.18 -3.06 14.24
N GLY A 28 0.21 -2.80 12.99
CA GLY A 28 0.84 -3.78 12.10
C GLY A 28 -0.15 -4.66 11.33
N PHE A 29 -1.45 -4.36 11.35
CA PHE A 29 -2.43 -5.08 10.53
C PHE A 29 -2.33 -4.65 9.06
N PRO A 30 -2.28 -5.60 8.11
CA PRO A 30 -2.18 -5.29 6.69
C PRO A 30 -3.49 -4.71 6.15
N PHE A 31 -3.42 -3.57 5.50
CA PHE A 31 -4.50 -3.00 4.68
C PHE A 31 -4.44 -3.54 3.25
N PHE A 32 -3.31 -3.33 2.58
CA PHE A 32 -3.11 -3.69 1.17
C PHE A 32 -1.79 -4.41 1.02
N THR A 33 -1.82 -5.41 0.13
CA THR A 33 -0.63 -6.14 -0.29
C THR A 33 -0.64 -6.18 -1.80
N HIS A 34 0.44 -5.74 -2.42
CA HIS A 34 0.61 -5.81 -3.87
C HIS A 34 1.97 -6.36 -4.22
N CYS A 35 2.03 -7.18 -5.26
CA CYS A 35 3.27 -7.78 -5.73
C CYS A 35 3.54 -7.31 -7.15
N THR A 36 4.74 -6.80 -7.39
CA THR A 36 5.19 -6.42 -8.74
C THR A 36 6.41 -7.22 -9.14
N PRO A 37 6.70 -7.33 -10.44
CA PRO A 37 8.00 -7.80 -10.89
C PRO A 37 9.15 -6.95 -10.30
N ALA A 38 10.34 -7.53 -10.14
CA ALA A 38 11.47 -6.85 -9.48
C ALA A 38 12.08 -5.70 -10.30
N ASN A 39 11.82 -5.64 -11.60
CA ASN A 39 12.24 -4.53 -12.46
C ASN A 39 11.36 -3.28 -12.30
N VAL A 40 10.18 -3.41 -11.68
CA VAL A 40 9.31 -2.27 -11.36
C VAL A 40 9.94 -1.50 -10.21
N SER A 41 10.00 -0.16 -10.33
CA SER A 41 10.49 0.69 -9.24
C SER A 41 9.52 0.67 -8.07
N ASP A 42 10.02 0.96 -6.88
CA ASP A 42 9.20 0.88 -5.67
C ASP A 42 8.10 1.95 -5.68
N ASP A 43 8.42 3.17 -6.13
CA ASP A 43 7.45 4.24 -6.39
C ASP A 43 6.34 3.83 -7.37
N ALA A 44 6.70 3.20 -8.49
CA ALA A 44 5.73 2.78 -9.49
C ALA A 44 4.79 1.71 -8.94
N GLY A 45 5.35 0.70 -8.25
CA GLY A 45 4.55 -0.35 -7.63
C GLY A 45 3.67 0.15 -6.48
N LEU A 46 4.12 1.15 -5.73
CA LEU A 46 3.34 1.78 -4.68
C LEU A 46 2.18 2.60 -5.24
N ILE A 47 2.42 3.40 -6.29
CA ILE A 47 1.37 4.16 -7.00
C ILE A 47 0.36 3.20 -7.60
N GLU A 48 0.81 2.10 -8.20
CA GLU A 48 -0.07 1.05 -8.75
C GLU A 48 -0.97 0.46 -7.66
N MET A 49 -0.40 0.04 -6.52
CA MET A 49 -1.17 -0.49 -5.38
C MET A 49 -2.23 0.51 -4.88
N LEU A 50 -1.85 1.76 -4.66
CA LEU A 50 -2.77 2.79 -4.18
C LEU A 50 -3.85 3.14 -5.22
N THR A 51 -3.50 3.07 -6.50
CA THR A 51 -4.43 3.29 -7.62
C THR A 51 -5.46 2.16 -7.72
N LEU A 52 -5.03 0.90 -7.62
CA LEU A 52 -5.92 -0.27 -7.59
C LEU A 52 -6.93 -0.18 -6.44
N HIS A 53 -6.51 0.37 -5.30
CA HIS A 53 -7.36 0.54 -4.12
C HIS A 53 -7.96 1.94 -3.98
N ILE A 54 -7.94 2.78 -5.03
CA ILE A 54 -8.43 4.17 -4.95
C ILE A 54 -9.90 4.26 -4.50
N GLY A 55 -10.70 3.25 -4.85
CA GLY A 55 -12.10 3.13 -4.43
C GLY A 55 -12.28 3.09 -2.92
N TYR A 56 -11.35 2.48 -2.18
CA TYR A 56 -11.35 2.46 -0.72
C TYR A 56 -11.31 3.87 -0.15
N PHE A 57 -10.42 4.73 -0.66
CA PHE A 57 -10.29 6.12 -0.22
C PHE A 57 -11.47 6.98 -0.66
N LYS A 58 -12.01 6.74 -1.87
CA LYS A 58 -13.18 7.47 -2.37
C LYS A 58 -14.42 7.21 -1.51
N ALA A 59 -14.64 5.95 -1.11
CA ALA A 59 -15.80 5.53 -0.32
C ALA A 59 -15.77 6.00 1.14
N LYS A 60 -14.61 6.44 1.67
CA LYS A 60 -14.55 6.95 3.05
C LYS A 60 -15.28 8.29 3.18
N PRO A 61 -16.17 8.43 4.20
CA PRO A 61 -16.77 9.71 4.51
C PRO A 61 -15.70 10.68 5.04
N VAL A 62 -15.91 11.97 4.82
CA VAL A 62 -14.92 13.02 5.15
C VAL A 62 -14.73 13.18 6.66
N ASN A 63 -15.74 12.81 7.46
CA ASN A 63 -15.79 13.07 8.90
C ASN A 63 -15.45 11.82 9.74
N ILE A 64 -14.38 11.11 9.39
CA ILE A 64 -13.88 9.97 10.16
C ILE A 64 -12.59 10.34 10.90
N PRO A 65 -12.27 9.67 12.03
CA PRO A 65 -10.95 9.75 12.62
C PRO A 65 -9.87 9.46 11.57
N LYS A 66 -8.74 10.18 11.65
CA LYS A 66 -7.62 9.99 10.72
C LYS A 66 -7.17 8.52 10.78
N ILE A 67 -7.12 7.88 9.62
CA ILE A 67 -6.56 6.53 9.49
C ILE A 67 -5.11 6.70 9.05
N THR A 68 -4.18 6.25 9.90
CA THR A 68 -2.76 6.23 9.58
C THR A 68 -2.43 4.92 8.88
N ILE A 69 -1.87 5.02 7.69
CA ILE A 69 -1.37 3.89 6.92
C ILE A 69 0.14 4.06 6.79
N LEU A 70 0.88 3.07 7.27
CA LEU A 70 2.32 2.97 7.14
C LEU A 70 2.64 2.24 5.84
N LEU A 71 3.49 2.83 5.01
CA LEU A 71 3.93 2.28 3.73
C LEU A 71 5.36 1.78 3.87
N ASP A 72 5.64 0.61 3.32
CA ASP A 72 6.97 -0.02 3.31
C ASP A 72 7.96 0.65 2.33
N HIS A 73 7.75 1.93 1.99
CA HIS A 73 8.61 2.70 1.08
C HIS A 73 8.79 4.15 1.56
N GLY A 74 10.06 4.60 1.63
CA GLY A 74 10.44 5.87 2.25
C GLY A 74 10.88 6.97 1.28
N TYR A 75 10.57 8.21 1.63
CA TYR A 75 11.19 9.48 1.19
C TYR A 75 10.91 10.04 -0.22
N HIS A 76 9.96 9.49 -1.00
CA HIS A 76 9.56 10.07 -2.29
C HIS A 76 8.12 10.62 -2.31
N ILE A 77 7.72 11.35 -1.26
CA ILE A 77 6.36 11.91 -1.11
C ILE A 77 5.95 12.74 -2.34
N LYS A 78 6.85 13.56 -2.90
CA LYS A 78 6.55 14.37 -4.09
C LYS A 78 6.17 13.51 -5.30
N THR A 79 6.88 12.40 -5.51
CA THR A 79 6.63 11.46 -6.61
C THR A 79 5.26 10.80 -6.44
N LEU A 80 4.95 10.35 -5.22
CA LEU A 80 3.67 9.72 -4.89
C LEU A 80 2.51 10.69 -5.04
N VAL A 81 2.62 11.90 -4.51
CA VAL A 81 1.62 12.96 -4.65
C VAL A 81 1.34 13.23 -6.12
N THR A 82 2.38 13.50 -6.91
CA THR A 82 2.24 13.80 -8.34
C THR A 82 1.61 12.62 -9.11
N GLY A 83 1.96 11.39 -8.75
CA GLY A 83 1.40 10.18 -9.36
C GLY A 83 -0.09 9.99 -9.04
N LEU A 84 -0.46 10.17 -7.78
CA LEU A 84 -1.84 9.97 -7.31
C LEU A 84 -2.77 11.10 -7.75
N GLU A 85 -2.29 12.35 -7.83
CA GLU A 85 -3.07 13.48 -8.35
C GLU A 85 -3.53 13.25 -9.80
N LYS A 86 -2.70 12.60 -10.63
CA LYS A 86 -3.09 12.24 -12.00
C LYS A 86 -4.25 11.24 -12.04
N VAL A 87 -4.34 10.36 -11.04
CA VAL A 87 -5.38 9.33 -10.93
C VAL A 87 -6.66 9.89 -10.31
N TYR A 88 -6.51 10.71 -9.27
CA TYR A 88 -7.62 11.36 -8.60
C TYR A 88 -7.16 12.73 -8.07
N PRO A 89 -7.44 13.83 -8.80
CA PRO A 89 -6.92 15.16 -8.44
C PRO A 89 -7.30 15.64 -7.04
N GLN A 90 -8.44 15.19 -6.52
CA GLN A 90 -8.89 15.56 -5.18
C GLN A 90 -8.35 14.63 -4.08
N ILE A 91 -7.45 13.68 -4.38
CA ILE A 91 -6.92 12.73 -3.40
C ILE A 91 -6.24 13.42 -2.22
N LEU A 92 -5.59 14.55 -2.46
CA LEU A 92 -4.93 15.35 -1.42
C LEU A 92 -5.91 16.01 -0.44
N THR A 93 -7.19 16.12 -0.78
CA THR A 93 -8.21 16.54 0.19
C THR A 93 -8.52 15.44 1.21
N LYS A 94 -8.21 14.18 0.86
CA LYS A 94 -8.53 12.99 1.65
C LYS A 94 -7.31 12.35 2.33
N ILE A 95 -6.11 12.56 1.80
CA ILE A 95 -4.87 11.94 2.30
C ILE A 95 -3.91 13.04 2.79
N ARG A 96 -3.23 12.76 3.91
CA ARG A 96 -2.13 13.58 4.42
C ARG A 96 -0.90 12.68 4.59
N PHE A 97 0.26 13.18 4.19
CA PHE A 97 1.56 12.52 4.35
C PHE A 97 2.31 13.10 5.55
#